data_AF-K1TZM7-F1
#
_entry.id   AF-K1TZM7-F1
#
_cell.length_a   1.000
_cell.length_b   1.000
_cell.length_c   1.000
_cell.angle_alpha   90.00
_cell.angle_beta   90.00
_cell.angle_gamma   90.00
#
_symmetry.space_group_name_H-M   'P 1'
#
loop_
_entity.id
_entity.type
_entity.pdbx_description
1 polymer ?
#
loop_
_entity_poly.entity_id
_entity_poly.type
_entity_poly.pdbx_seq_one_letter_code
_entity_poly.pdbx_strand_id
1 'polypeptide(L)'
;SSLSKVESGELQPSNGDQFTAEDFRGYDFSKEEVAVTYVDGKAVPVQELITDKKGYALSPELPYGLYVVEESTVPENLKAIDPFLVKVDEDSREPMVWRVFDDRPFEFLLKIVKKDAQTGNPVLKAGASYKIFDMEKEEYVEQTVFYPKKETISVFKTNEEGYLVTPEELKCSTYRIEEVKAPEGFVRQGYESSLYEGEKVISPLEVTGKGSYKENPKRES
;
A
#
# COMPACT_ATOMS: atom_id res chain seq x y z
N SER A 1 -0.60 -34.72 -3.37
CA SER A 1 0.06 -33.42 -3.12
C SER A 1 0.86 -33.58 -1.87
N SER A 2 2.03 -32.94 -1.71
CA SER A 2 2.74 -32.89 -0.42
C SER A 2 2.32 -31.70 0.45
N LEU A 3 1.48 -30.80 -0.08
CA LEU A 3 1.00 -29.64 0.65
C LEU A 3 -0.08 -30.04 1.66
N SER A 4 0.14 -29.69 2.93
CA SER A 4 -0.65 -30.19 4.08
C SER A 4 -2.15 -29.93 3.97
N LYS A 5 -2.57 -28.75 3.51
CA LYS A 5 -4.00 -28.41 3.36
C LYS A 5 -4.65 -29.07 2.14
N VAL A 6 -3.86 -29.40 1.12
CA VAL A 6 -4.34 -30.19 -0.03
C VAL A 6 -4.52 -31.65 0.38
N GLU A 7 -3.59 -32.20 1.16
CA GLU A 7 -3.67 -33.56 1.68
C GLU A 7 -4.84 -33.77 2.65
N SER A 8 -5.04 -32.82 3.56
CA SER A 8 -6.15 -32.86 4.52
C SER A 8 -7.51 -32.55 3.89
N GLY A 9 -7.53 -32.00 2.67
CA GLY A 9 -8.75 -31.57 1.98
C GLY A 9 -9.33 -30.25 2.48
N GLU A 10 -8.60 -29.52 3.34
CA GLU A 10 -8.94 -28.16 3.76
C GLU A 10 -8.89 -27.17 2.59
N LEU A 11 -7.95 -27.36 1.65
CA LEU A 11 -7.88 -26.64 0.40
C LEU A 11 -8.44 -27.50 -0.73
N GLN A 12 -9.47 -27.00 -1.39
CA GLN A 12 -10.12 -27.65 -2.53
C GLN A 12 -10.06 -26.73 -3.76
N PRO A 13 -10.00 -27.29 -4.98
CA PRO A 13 -9.96 -26.49 -6.19
C PRO A 13 -11.26 -25.69 -6.33
N SER A 14 -11.15 -24.37 -6.51
CA SER A 14 -12.31 -23.46 -6.64
C SER A 14 -13.20 -23.79 -7.84
N ASN A 15 -12.63 -24.35 -8.91
CA ASN A 15 -13.34 -24.75 -10.12
C ASN A 15 -13.84 -26.21 -10.10
N GLY A 16 -13.58 -26.96 -9.02
CA GLY A 16 -14.04 -28.34 -8.82
C GLY A 16 -13.20 -29.45 -9.49
N ASP A 17 -12.36 -29.13 -10.46
CA ASP A 17 -11.64 -30.15 -11.25
C ASP A 17 -10.12 -30.14 -11.02
N GLN A 18 -9.49 -28.97 -10.98
CA GLN A 18 -8.03 -28.83 -10.87
C GLN A 18 -7.63 -27.56 -10.13
N PHE A 19 -6.58 -27.66 -9.33
CA PHE A 19 -6.00 -26.49 -8.69
C PHE A 19 -5.47 -25.50 -9.74
N THR A 20 -5.69 -24.23 -9.45
CA THR A 20 -5.21 -23.07 -10.19
C THR A 20 -4.31 -22.23 -9.29
N ALA A 21 -3.55 -21.33 -9.88
CA ALA A 21 -2.76 -20.34 -9.15
C ALA A 21 -3.61 -19.57 -8.11
N GLU A 22 -4.87 -19.27 -8.43
CA GLU A 22 -5.76 -18.51 -7.57
C GLU A 22 -6.11 -19.22 -6.27
N ASP A 23 -6.17 -20.57 -6.28
CA ASP A 23 -6.48 -21.38 -5.10
C ASP A 23 -5.39 -21.28 -4.03
N PHE A 24 -4.17 -20.91 -4.43
CA PHE A 24 -3.02 -20.78 -3.54
C PHE A 24 -2.77 -19.33 -3.09
N ARG A 25 -3.56 -18.35 -3.53
CA ARG A 25 -3.43 -16.97 -3.06
C ARG A 25 -3.69 -16.89 -1.56
N GLY A 26 -2.71 -16.37 -0.82
CA GLY A 26 -2.78 -16.26 0.65
C GLY A 26 -2.58 -17.58 1.39
N TYR A 27 -2.17 -18.65 0.68
CA TYR A 27 -1.69 -19.86 1.32
C TYR A 27 -0.39 -19.57 2.10
N ASP A 28 -0.29 -20.10 3.32
CA ASP A 28 0.92 -19.99 4.15
C ASP A 28 1.83 -21.20 3.90
N PHE A 29 2.88 -21.01 3.10
CA PHE A 29 3.84 -22.05 2.74
C PHE A 29 4.97 -22.22 3.78
N SER A 30 5.03 -21.40 4.83
CA SER A 30 6.15 -21.36 5.78
C SER A 30 6.42 -22.69 6.53
N LYS A 31 5.45 -23.60 6.53
CA LYS A 31 5.51 -24.92 7.17
C LYS A 31 5.48 -26.09 6.19
N GLU A 32 5.43 -25.80 4.90
CA GLU A 32 5.36 -26.82 3.86
C GLU A 32 6.75 -27.33 3.52
N GLU A 33 6.80 -28.58 3.06
CA GLU A 33 8.03 -29.14 2.51
C GLU A 33 8.28 -28.61 1.10
N VAL A 34 9.51 -28.19 0.84
CA VAL A 34 9.95 -27.80 -0.50
C VAL A 34 10.04 -29.03 -1.42
N ALA A 35 10.08 -28.80 -2.73
CA ALA A 35 10.35 -29.85 -3.70
C ALA A 35 11.63 -30.62 -3.36
N VAL A 36 11.66 -31.93 -3.61
CA VAL A 36 12.85 -32.76 -3.39
C VAL A 36 13.34 -33.35 -4.71
N THR A 37 14.67 -33.39 -4.84
CA THR A 37 15.38 -34.15 -5.88
C THR A 37 16.00 -35.40 -5.23
N TYR A 38 16.59 -36.29 -6.03
CA TYR A 38 17.23 -37.50 -5.50
C TYR A 38 18.67 -37.61 -5.99
N VAL A 39 19.60 -37.72 -5.04
CA VAL A 39 21.03 -37.98 -5.31
C VAL A 39 21.39 -39.28 -4.61
N ASP A 40 21.87 -40.27 -5.35
CA ASP A 40 22.22 -41.61 -4.84
C ASP A 40 21.09 -42.27 -4.02
N GLY A 41 19.84 -42.08 -4.46
CA GLY A 41 18.65 -42.63 -3.79
C GLY A 41 18.24 -41.90 -2.51
N LYS A 42 18.88 -40.79 -2.15
CA LYS A 42 18.52 -39.95 -0.99
C LYS A 42 17.80 -38.70 -1.46
N ALA A 43 16.70 -38.37 -0.79
CA ALA A 43 15.96 -37.13 -1.03
C ALA A 43 16.83 -35.93 -0.61
N VAL A 44 16.92 -34.94 -1.50
CA VAL A 44 17.65 -33.68 -1.30
C VAL A 44 16.67 -32.53 -1.58
N PRO A 45 16.38 -31.67 -0.59
CA PRO A 45 15.48 -30.54 -0.78
C PRO A 45 16.06 -29.55 -1.80
N VAL A 46 15.18 -29.03 -2.65
CA VAL A 46 15.48 -27.94 -3.58
C VAL A 46 15.65 -26.66 -2.76
N GLN A 47 16.78 -25.98 -2.95
CA GLN A 47 17.05 -24.72 -2.29
C GLN A 47 16.23 -23.59 -2.92
N GLU A 48 16.07 -22.49 -2.18
CA GLU A 48 15.48 -21.26 -2.72
C GLU A 48 16.21 -20.81 -3.99
N LEU A 49 15.43 -20.39 -4.97
CA LEU A 49 15.94 -19.90 -6.24
C LEU A 49 16.08 -18.37 -6.16
N ILE A 50 17.31 -17.88 -6.29
CA ILE A 50 17.60 -16.45 -6.30
C ILE A 50 17.70 -15.99 -7.75
N THR A 51 16.91 -14.98 -8.11
CA THR A 51 16.96 -14.37 -9.45
C THR A 51 18.21 -13.52 -9.66
N ASP A 52 18.70 -13.49 -10.89
CA ASP A 52 19.79 -12.60 -11.29
C ASP A 52 19.31 -11.15 -11.51
N LYS A 53 20.23 -10.25 -11.89
CA LYS A 53 19.92 -8.83 -12.18
C LYS A 53 18.91 -8.61 -13.31
N LYS A 54 18.60 -9.65 -14.09
CA LYS A 54 17.63 -9.61 -15.19
C LYS A 54 16.33 -10.34 -14.83
N GLY A 55 16.17 -10.80 -13.58
CA GLY A 55 14.99 -11.51 -13.11
C GLY A 55 14.96 -13.00 -13.48
N TYR A 56 16.10 -13.61 -13.87
CA TYR A 56 16.15 -15.01 -14.25
C TYR A 56 16.65 -15.89 -13.11
N ALA A 57 15.98 -17.03 -12.89
CA ALA A 57 16.45 -18.13 -12.07
C ALA A 57 16.27 -19.46 -12.81
N LEU A 58 17.11 -20.44 -12.48
CA LEU A 58 17.06 -21.80 -13.04
C LEU A 58 17.04 -22.81 -11.90
N SER A 59 16.03 -23.68 -11.89
CA SER A 59 15.93 -24.77 -10.92
C SER A 59 16.91 -25.90 -11.24
N PRO A 60 17.23 -26.78 -10.27
CA PRO A 60 17.75 -28.12 -10.59
C PRO A 60 16.71 -28.94 -11.38
N GLU A 61 17.12 -30.11 -11.88
CA GLU A 61 16.21 -31.05 -12.53
C GLU A 61 15.17 -31.56 -11.53
N LEU A 62 13.90 -31.24 -11.80
CA LEU A 62 12.78 -31.62 -10.95
C LEU A 62 12.14 -32.91 -11.46
N PRO A 63 11.70 -33.82 -10.56
CA PRO A 63 10.87 -34.95 -10.94
C PRO A 63 9.54 -34.51 -11.58
N TYR A 64 8.89 -35.41 -12.31
CA TYR A 64 7.55 -35.17 -12.83
C TYR A 64 6.56 -34.80 -11.73
N GLY A 65 5.80 -33.74 -11.96
CA GLY A 65 4.87 -33.23 -10.96
C GLY A 65 4.28 -31.88 -11.32
N LEU A 66 3.31 -31.47 -10.51
CA LEU A 66 2.77 -30.12 -10.49
C LEU A 66 3.29 -29.43 -9.25
N TYR A 67 4.03 -28.34 -9.45
CA TYR A 67 4.67 -27.57 -8.40
C TYR A 67 3.97 -26.22 -8.25
N VAL A 68 3.88 -25.74 -7.02
CA VAL A 68 3.55 -24.35 -6.72
C VAL A 68 4.87 -23.62 -6.51
N VAL A 69 5.04 -22.48 -7.18
CA VAL A 69 6.16 -21.57 -6.95
C VAL A 69 5.61 -20.32 -6.27
N GLU A 70 6.19 -19.98 -5.13
CA GLU A 70 5.93 -18.73 -4.42
C GLU A 70 7.17 -17.84 -4.39
N GLU A 71 6.97 -16.54 -4.26
CA GLU A 71 8.03 -15.58 -3.99
C GLU A 71 8.26 -15.49 -2.49
N SER A 72 9.36 -16.09 -2.00
CA SER A 72 9.66 -16.12 -0.57
C SER A 72 10.16 -14.78 -0.02
N THR A 73 10.79 -13.95 -0.88
CA THR A 73 11.32 -12.63 -0.51
C THR A 73 10.89 -11.59 -1.53
N VAL A 74 10.01 -10.69 -1.10
CA VAL A 74 9.53 -9.56 -1.91
C VAL A 74 10.51 -8.39 -1.77
N PRO A 75 11.08 -7.85 -2.86
CA PRO A 75 11.91 -6.66 -2.81
C PRO A 75 11.16 -5.47 -2.20
N GLU A 76 11.89 -4.56 -1.54
CA GLU A 76 11.28 -3.33 -1.03
C GLU A 76 10.57 -2.57 -2.15
N ASN A 77 9.37 -2.07 -1.85
CA ASN A 77 8.53 -1.25 -2.75
C ASN A 77 7.92 -1.96 -3.98
N LEU A 78 8.04 -3.28 -4.07
CA LEU A 78 7.32 -4.10 -5.04
C LEU A 78 6.20 -4.89 -4.37
N LYS A 79 5.19 -5.25 -5.16
CA LYS A 79 4.16 -6.18 -4.73
C LYS A 79 4.68 -7.60 -4.92
N ALA A 80 4.40 -8.48 -3.96
CA ALA A 80 4.61 -9.91 -4.13
C ALA A 80 3.86 -10.42 -5.36
N ILE A 81 4.51 -11.26 -6.16
CA ILE A 81 3.81 -11.97 -7.23
C ILE A 81 2.85 -13.01 -6.62
N ASP A 82 1.70 -13.22 -7.28
CA ASP A 82 0.83 -14.33 -6.92
C ASP A 82 1.56 -15.68 -7.16
N PRO A 83 1.33 -16.70 -6.31
CA PRO A 83 1.86 -18.03 -6.56
C PRO A 83 1.41 -18.56 -7.92
N PHE A 84 2.27 -19.31 -8.60
CA PHE A 84 1.95 -19.88 -9.90
C PHE A 84 2.30 -21.36 -9.97
N LEU A 85 1.66 -22.04 -10.92
CA LEU A 85 1.81 -23.48 -11.11
C LEU A 85 2.77 -23.80 -12.24
N VAL A 86 3.73 -24.67 -11.95
CA VAL A 86 4.68 -25.23 -12.93
C VAL A 86 4.40 -26.72 -13.05
N LYS A 87 4.03 -27.15 -14.25
CA LYS A 87 3.88 -28.57 -14.56
C LYS A 87 5.16 -29.08 -15.23
N VAL A 88 5.76 -30.11 -14.64
CA VAL A 88 6.90 -30.85 -15.19
C VAL A 88 6.36 -32.20 -15.65
N ASP A 89 6.24 -32.39 -16.96
CA ASP A 89 5.70 -33.60 -17.59
C ASP A 89 6.49 -34.07 -18.82
N GLU A 90 7.65 -33.47 -19.10
CA GLU A 90 8.55 -33.82 -20.21
C GLU A 90 9.95 -34.25 -19.73
N ASP A 91 10.49 -35.32 -20.32
CA ASP A 91 11.89 -35.75 -20.13
C ASP A 91 12.79 -34.92 -21.06
N SER A 92 13.17 -33.73 -20.62
CA SER A 92 14.03 -32.84 -21.41
C SER A 92 15.18 -32.30 -20.57
N ARG A 93 16.36 -32.26 -21.19
CA ARG A 93 17.55 -31.57 -20.64
C ARG A 93 17.55 -30.08 -20.97
N GLU A 94 16.65 -29.64 -21.86
CA GLU A 94 16.43 -28.22 -22.15
C GLU A 94 15.47 -27.63 -21.10
N PRO A 95 15.85 -26.53 -20.41
CA PRO A 95 14.98 -25.91 -19.42
C PRO A 95 13.64 -25.44 -19.98
N MET A 96 12.55 -25.76 -19.27
CA MET A 96 11.23 -25.20 -19.55
C MET A 96 11.19 -23.73 -19.14
N VAL A 97 10.80 -22.84 -20.07
CA VAL A 97 10.76 -21.39 -19.80
C VAL A 97 9.40 -20.97 -19.26
N TRP A 98 9.40 -20.44 -18.04
CA TRP A 98 8.24 -19.79 -17.42
C TRP A 98 8.49 -18.29 -17.27
N ARG A 99 7.48 -17.47 -17.55
CA ARG A 99 7.55 -16.01 -17.39
C ARG A 99 6.41 -15.55 -16.50
N VAL A 100 6.76 -14.91 -15.40
CA VAL A 100 5.80 -14.22 -14.54
C VAL A 100 5.96 -12.73 -14.79
N PHE A 101 4.84 -12.04 -14.98
CA PHE A 101 4.79 -10.61 -15.23
C PHE A 101 3.90 -9.96 -14.16
N ASP A 102 4.40 -9.74 -12.94
CA ASP A 102 3.66 -8.94 -11.95
C ASP A 102 4.57 -8.18 -10.96
N ASP A 103 5.65 -7.55 -11.43
CA ASP A 103 6.48 -6.63 -10.62
C ASP A 103 5.91 -5.21 -10.59
N ARG A 104 4.59 -5.07 -10.41
CA ARG A 104 3.99 -3.72 -10.36
C ARG A 104 4.45 -3.01 -9.07
N PRO A 105 4.93 -1.76 -9.17
CA PRO A 105 5.22 -0.95 -8.00
C PRO A 105 4.00 -0.85 -7.08
N PHE A 106 4.23 -0.79 -5.77
CA PHE A 106 3.14 -0.53 -4.84
C PHE A 106 2.59 0.89 -5.03
N GLU A 107 1.31 0.99 -5.36
CA GLU A 107 0.58 2.23 -5.61
C GLU A 107 -0.68 2.28 -4.72
N PHE A 108 -1.06 3.46 -4.21
CA PHE A 108 -2.20 3.61 -3.30
C PHE A 108 -2.93 4.95 -3.44
N LEU A 109 -4.24 4.97 -3.19
CA LEU A 109 -5.01 6.21 -3.08
C LEU A 109 -4.90 6.79 -1.66
N LEU A 110 -4.55 8.07 -1.55
CA LEU A 110 -4.49 8.75 -0.25
C LEU A 110 -5.83 9.41 0.09
N LYS A 111 -6.44 9.00 1.22
CA LYS A 111 -7.63 9.65 1.78
C LYS A 111 -7.26 10.50 3.00
N ILE A 112 -7.59 11.79 2.97
CA ILE A 112 -7.42 12.70 4.10
C ILE A 112 -8.80 13.10 4.62
N VAL A 113 -9.04 12.94 5.93
CA VAL A 113 -10.25 13.40 6.62
C VAL A 113 -9.86 14.50 7.59
N LYS A 114 -10.34 15.73 7.38
CA LYS A 114 -10.04 16.83 8.30
C LYS A 114 -10.89 16.67 9.55
N LYS A 115 -10.24 16.66 10.72
CA LYS A 115 -10.92 16.67 12.02
C LYS A 115 -10.80 18.05 12.67
N ASP A 116 -11.84 18.42 13.40
CA ASP A 116 -11.85 19.59 14.27
C ASP A 116 -11.00 19.29 15.51
N ALA A 117 -10.11 20.22 15.87
CA ALA A 117 -9.13 19.97 16.92
C ALA A 117 -9.75 19.97 18.33
N GLN A 118 -10.90 20.61 18.52
CA GLN A 118 -11.56 20.72 19.83
C GLN A 118 -12.45 19.50 20.10
N THR A 119 -13.21 19.09 19.09
CA THR A 119 -14.22 18.03 19.21
C THR A 119 -13.72 16.67 18.73
N GLY A 120 -12.67 16.63 17.91
CA GLY A 120 -12.20 15.40 17.26
C GLY A 120 -13.11 14.90 16.12
N ASN A 121 -14.23 15.57 15.88
CA ASN A 121 -15.20 15.19 14.85
C ASN A 121 -14.72 15.60 13.45
N PRO A 122 -15.14 14.90 12.39
CA PRO A 122 -14.89 15.35 11.02
C PRO A 122 -15.44 16.75 10.76
N VAL A 123 -14.66 17.59 10.12
CA VAL A 123 -15.11 18.89 9.61
C VAL A 123 -15.90 18.63 8.33
N LEU A 124 -17.22 18.52 8.44
CA LEU A 124 -18.15 18.33 7.31
C LEU A 124 -18.33 19.64 6.52
N LYS A 125 -17.21 20.20 6.06
CA LYS A 125 -17.18 21.43 5.26
C LYS A 125 -16.08 21.31 4.20
N ALA A 126 -16.46 21.62 2.97
CA ALA A 126 -15.53 21.63 1.85
C ALA A 126 -14.51 22.76 1.97
N GLY A 127 -13.39 22.60 1.27
CA GLY A 127 -12.47 23.69 0.97
C GLY A 127 -11.19 23.76 1.82
N ALA A 128 -10.94 22.79 2.70
CA ALA A 128 -9.58 22.59 3.19
C ALA A 128 -8.69 22.22 2.00
N SER A 129 -7.60 22.94 1.79
CA SER A 129 -6.67 22.70 0.69
C SER A 129 -5.36 22.16 1.23
N TYR A 130 -4.83 21.12 0.58
CA TYR A 130 -3.59 20.46 0.95
C TYR A 130 -2.64 20.40 -0.23
N LYS A 131 -1.35 20.43 0.08
CA LYS A 131 -0.29 20.01 -0.82
C LYS A 131 0.36 18.73 -0.27
N ILE A 132 0.81 17.87 -1.16
CA ILE A 132 1.53 16.63 -0.83
C ILE A 132 2.94 16.79 -1.38
N PHE A 133 3.95 16.71 -0.53
CA PHE A 133 5.36 16.83 -0.89
C PHE A 133 6.02 15.45 -0.79
N ASP A 134 6.61 14.99 -1.88
CA ASP A 134 7.39 13.76 -1.97
C ASP A 134 8.80 14.05 -1.42
N MET A 135 9.12 13.51 -0.26
CA MET A 135 10.40 13.78 0.42
C MET A 135 11.59 13.12 -0.27
N GLU A 136 11.37 12.04 -1.03
CA GLU A 136 12.45 11.35 -1.75
C GLU A 136 12.78 12.05 -3.06
N LYS A 137 11.76 12.53 -3.77
CA LYS A 137 11.94 13.30 -5.02
C LYS A 137 12.17 14.79 -4.79
N GLU A 138 11.94 15.26 -3.57
CA GLU A 138 12.01 16.67 -3.17
C GLU A 138 11.09 17.60 -4.00
N GLU A 139 9.92 17.10 -4.40
CA GLU A 139 8.95 17.83 -5.23
C GLU A 139 7.51 17.71 -4.72
N TYR A 140 6.66 18.68 -5.10
CA TYR A 140 5.23 18.55 -4.84
C TYR A 140 4.60 17.58 -5.83
N VAL A 141 3.73 16.71 -5.32
CA VAL A 141 2.95 15.80 -6.15
C VAL A 141 2.00 16.60 -7.04
N GLU A 142 2.09 16.38 -8.33
CA GLU A 142 1.13 16.84 -9.33
C GLU A 142 0.36 15.65 -9.90
N GLN A 143 -0.95 15.80 -10.08
CA GLN A 143 -1.81 14.78 -10.68
C GLN A 143 -2.68 15.38 -11.78
N THR A 144 -3.08 14.56 -12.75
CA THR A 144 -3.92 15.00 -13.87
C THR A 144 -5.37 14.58 -13.64
N VAL A 145 -6.26 15.55 -13.53
CA VAL A 145 -7.71 15.30 -13.56
C VAL A 145 -8.24 15.52 -14.97
N PHE A 146 -9.16 14.67 -15.43
CA PHE A 146 -9.71 14.73 -16.80
C PHE A 146 -11.09 15.38 -16.88
N TYR A 147 -11.82 15.45 -15.78
CA TYR A 147 -13.17 16.01 -15.71
C TYR A 147 -13.25 17.21 -14.75
N PRO A 148 -13.98 18.28 -15.10
CA PRO A 148 -14.72 18.51 -16.35
C PRO A 148 -13.83 18.85 -17.56
N LYS A 149 -12.54 19.12 -17.33
CA LYS A 149 -11.52 19.36 -18.35
C LYS A 149 -10.20 18.77 -17.87
N LYS A 150 -9.28 18.47 -18.81
CA LYS A 150 -7.92 18.05 -18.47
C LYS A 150 -7.18 19.19 -17.76
N GLU A 151 -6.74 18.97 -16.54
CA GLU A 151 -6.00 19.93 -15.72
C GLU A 151 -4.99 19.20 -14.84
N THR A 152 -3.80 19.76 -14.71
CA THR A 152 -2.79 19.31 -13.73
C THR A 152 -2.98 20.09 -12.45
N ILE A 153 -3.14 19.36 -11.33
CA ILE A 153 -3.37 19.94 -10.01
C ILE A 153 -2.24 19.54 -9.07
N SER A 154 -1.82 20.47 -8.22
CA SER A 154 -0.89 20.23 -7.09
C SER A 154 -1.53 20.57 -5.73
N VAL A 155 -2.81 20.97 -5.76
CA VAL A 155 -3.59 21.35 -4.57
C VAL A 155 -4.85 20.49 -4.52
N PHE A 156 -4.93 19.67 -3.48
CA PHE A 156 -6.03 18.75 -3.23
C PHE A 156 -7.01 19.36 -2.23
N LYS A 157 -8.32 19.20 -2.46
CA LYS A 157 -9.35 19.87 -1.65
C LYS A 157 -10.34 18.88 -1.06
N THR A 158 -10.73 19.10 0.20
CA THR A 158 -11.83 18.34 0.81
C THR A 158 -13.16 18.66 0.16
N ASN A 159 -13.97 17.63 -0.01
CA ASN A 159 -15.36 17.71 -0.45
C ASN A 159 -16.28 18.12 0.70
N GLU A 160 -17.59 18.21 0.42
CA GLU A 160 -18.62 18.59 1.40
C GLU A 160 -18.75 17.60 2.56
N GLU A 161 -18.36 16.34 2.34
CA GLU A 161 -18.33 15.28 3.36
C GLU A 161 -17.07 15.36 4.25
N GLY A 162 -16.21 16.36 4.05
CA GLY A 162 -15.07 16.65 4.93
C GLY A 162 -13.80 15.84 4.66
N TYR A 163 -13.73 15.15 3.52
CA TYR A 163 -12.55 14.39 3.11
C TYR A 163 -12.12 14.67 1.68
N LEU A 164 -10.89 14.30 1.35
CA LEU A 164 -10.43 14.20 -0.03
C LEU A 164 -9.82 12.83 -0.26
N VAL A 165 -9.84 12.40 -1.53
CA VAL A 165 -9.08 11.26 -2.04
C VAL A 165 -8.26 11.78 -3.21
N THR A 166 -7.00 11.38 -3.34
CA THR A 166 -6.18 11.72 -4.51
C THR A 166 -6.81 11.18 -5.80
N PRO A 167 -6.87 11.96 -6.89
CA PRO A 167 -7.38 11.48 -8.18
C PRO A 167 -6.61 10.30 -8.79
N GLU A 168 -5.29 10.27 -8.60
CA GLU A 168 -4.41 9.18 -9.04
C GLU A 168 -3.77 8.50 -7.83
N GLU A 169 -3.31 7.28 -8.04
CA GLU A 169 -2.54 6.54 -7.04
C GLU A 169 -1.18 7.20 -6.82
N LEU A 170 -0.74 7.27 -5.56
CA LEU A 170 0.59 7.67 -5.18
C LEU A 170 1.49 6.44 -5.18
N LYS A 171 2.72 6.62 -5.63
CA LYS A 171 3.75 5.59 -5.53
C LYS A 171 4.20 5.43 -4.08
N CYS A 172 4.83 4.31 -3.76
CA CYS A 172 5.53 4.19 -2.49
C CYS A 172 6.65 5.26 -2.41
N SER A 173 6.56 6.15 -1.43
CA SER A 173 7.57 7.16 -1.05
C SER A 173 7.22 7.70 0.34
N THR A 174 8.12 8.48 0.94
CA THR A 174 7.85 9.27 2.13
C THR A 174 7.19 10.60 1.77
N TYR A 175 5.95 10.83 2.21
CA TYR A 175 5.21 12.06 1.92
C TYR A 175 5.02 12.97 3.14
N ARG A 176 5.16 14.28 2.94
CA ARG A 176 4.72 15.32 3.87
C ARG A 176 3.43 15.95 3.37
N ILE A 177 2.41 16.00 4.23
CA ILE A 177 1.11 16.62 3.91
C ILE A 177 1.06 18.00 4.56
N GLU A 178 0.76 19.03 3.76
CA GLU A 178 0.72 20.42 4.21
C GLU A 178 -0.66 21.02 3.99
N GLU A 179 -1.33 21.45 5.06
CA GLU A 179 -2.53 22.27 4.95
C GLU A 179 -2.15 23.68 4.48
N VAL A 180 -2.59 24.08 3.29
CA VAL A 180 -2.30 25.41 2.73
C VAL A 180 -3.48 26.37 2.87
N LYS A 181 -4.69 25.86 3.09
CA LYS A 181 -5.88 26.67 3.34
C LYS A 181 -6.86 25.91 4.22
N ALA A 182 -7.30 26.52 5.32
CA ALA A 182 -8.37 25.98 6.15
C ALA A 182 -9.77 26.25 5.53
N PRO A 183 -10.79 25.41 5.83
CA PRO A 183 -12.17 25.71 5.49
C PRO A 183 -12.64 27.03 6.10
N GLU A 184 -13.64 27.65 5.49
CA GLU A 184 -14.22 28.88 6.03
C GLU A 184 -14.78 28.67 7.44
N GLY A 185 -14.41 29.56 8.38
CA GLY A 185 -14.76 29.46 9.80
C GLY A 185 -13.78 28.63 10.63
N PHE A 186 -12.78 28.02 10.00
CA PHE A 186 -11.70 27.30 10.67
C PHE A 186 -10.37 28.03 10.47
N VAL A 187 -9.48 27.85 11.44
CA VAL A 187 -8.12 28.37 11.38
C VAL A 187 -7.19 27.22 11.03
N ARG A 188 -6.17 27.50 10.21
CA ARG A 188 -5.15 26.52 9.87
C ARG A 188 -4.38 26.13 11.13
N GLN A 189 -4.02 24.85 11.24
CA GLN A 189 -3.19 24.37 12.32
C GLN A 189 -1.86 25.15 12.42
N GLY A 190 -1.52 25.63 13.62
CA GLY A 190 -0.34 26.47 13.88
C GLY A 190 -0.54 27.98 13.66
N TYR A 191 -1.75 28.41 13.26
CA TYR A 191 -2.12 29.82 13.09
C TYR A 191 -3.25 30.24 14.03
N GLU A 192 -3.50 29.45 15.09
CA GLU A 192 -4.60 29.67 16.02
C GLU A 192 -4.39 30.95 16.84
N SER A 193 -5.49 31.55 17.27
CA SER A 193 -5.50 32.60 18.29
C SER A 193 -6.30 32.13 19.48
N SER A 194 -5.89 32.54 20.67
CA SER A 194 -6.63 32.28 21.90
C SER A 194 -7.24 33.57 22.44
N LEU A 195 -8.46 33.46 23.00
CA LEU A 195 -9.15 34.57 23.65
C LEU A 195 -8.63 34.71 25.08
N TYR A 196 -8.25 35.93 25.48
CA TYR A 196 -7.74 36.22 26.82
C TYR A 196 -8.61 37.25 27.55
N GLU A 197 -8.89 37.02 28.83
CA GLU A 197 -9.34 38.06 29.78
C GLU A 197 -8.20 38.29 30.79
N GLY A 198 -7.43 39.37 30.56
CA GLY A 198 -6.17 39.58 31.29
C GLY A 198 -5.09 38.56 30.88
N GLU A 199 -4.63 37.77 31.85
CA GLU A 199 -3.66 36.68 31.64
C GLU A 199 -4.32 35.30 31.47
N LYS A 200 -5.64 35.20 31.70
CA LYS A 200 -6.36 33.93 31.65
C LYS A 200 -6.89 33.65 30.24
N VAL A 201 -6.59 32.46 29.72
CA VAL A 201 -7.20 31.96 28.48
C VAL A 201 -8.66 31.57 28.75
N ILE A 202 -9.57 32.10 27.93
CA ILE A 202 -10.98 31.73 27.91
C ILE A 202 -11.17 30.55 26.95
N SER A 203 -12.01 29.61 27.36
CA SER A 203 -12.33 28.44 26.53
C SER A 203 -13.00 28.87 25.22
N PRO A 204 -12.61 28.33 24.05
CA PRO A 204 -13.29 28.59 22.79
C PRO A 204 -14.77 28.16 22.77
N LEU A 205 -15.19 27.31 23.71
CA LEU A 205 -16.58 26.85 23.86
C LEU A 205 -17.42 27.77 24.76
N GLU A 206 -16.80 28.76 25.39
CA GLU A 206 -17.46 29.71 26.30
C GLU A 206 -17.85 31.00 25.56
N VAL A 207 -19.12 31.41 25.69
CA VAL A 207 -19.61 32.65 25.07
C VAL A 207 -19.43 33.80 26.05
N THR A 208 -18.59 34.79 25.70
CA THR A 208 -18.35 35.99 26.50
C THR A 208 -18.26 37.25 25.63
N GLY A 209 -18.70 38.39 26.17
CA GLY A 209 -18.56 39.71 25.55
C GLY A 209 -17.27 40.44 25.95
N LYS A 210 -16.38 39.79 26.71
CA LYS A 210 -15.14 40.36 27.23
C LYS A 210 -13.92 39.59 26.74
N GLY A 211 -12.78 40.28 26.67
CA GLY A 211 -11.48 39.71 26.30
C GLY A 211 -10.94 40.21 24.97
N SER A 212 -9.70 39.81 24.66
CA SER A 212 -9.03 40.11 23.38
C SER A 212 -8.31 38.87 22.85
N TYR A 213 -8.33 38.70 21.53
CA TYR A 213 -7.59 37.62 20.87
C TYR A 213 -6.10 37.95 20.80
N LYS A 214 -5.27 36.94 21.07
CA LYS A 214 -3.82 36.99 20.84
C LYS A 214 -3.42 35.77 20.01
N GLU A 215 -2.52 35.97 19.05
CA GLU A 215 -1.95 34.88 18.26
C GLU A 215 -1.19 33.92 19.16
N ASN A 216 -1.36 32.62 18.92
CA ASN A 216 -0.60 31.61 19.62
C ASN A 216 0.83 31.54 19.05
N PRO A 217 1.81 31.11 19.87
CA PRO A 217 3.16 30.86 19.38
C PRO A 217 3.09 29.87 18.22
N LYS A 218 3.66 30.26 17.07
CA LYS A 218 3.79 29.36 15.93
C LYS A 218 4.67 28.19 16.36
N ARG A 219 4.14 26.98 16.31
CA ARG A 219 4.97 25.78 16.44
C ARG A 219 5.75 25.69 15.15
N GLU A 220 7.07 25.93 15.21
CA GLU A 220 7.97 25.53 14.14
C GLU A 220 7.91 23.99 14.07
N SER A 221 7.48 23.48 12.92
CA SER A 221 7.39 22.06 12.58
C SER A 221 8.61 21.61 11.80
#